data_AF-A0A2D9P3C6-F1
#
_entry.id   AF-A0A2D9P3C6-F1
#
_cell.length_a   1.000
_cell.length_b   1.000
_cell.length_c   1.000
_cell.angle_alpha   90.00
_cell.angle_beta   90.00
_cell.angle_gamma   90.00
#
_symmetry.space_group_name_H-M   'P 1'
#
loop_
_entity.id
_entity.type
_entity.pdbx_description
1 polymer ?
#
loop_
_entity_poly.entity_id
_entity_poly.type
_entity_poly.pdbx_seq_one_letter_code
_entity_poly.pdbx_strand_id
1 'polypeptide(L)'
;MRIKSNFIIKILNLFFILLITNQCSQLSSSPVSKKKTNESNDYLLNSSAYEKSRENSREIKKIKASYLKQNEYIDSLFYIVEVLTNQLNKQKNITDELKVAFSNDLSVFRDDYLSTTDSIYFELTNNLVRVDNKVSILEDRASYTDSTNFEILNMLVMFENKITSLTDSYREISQLKTLGNLGSKDLTDTEFREKYIEGLSLYQNSDYKQSLEIFQDLIVIDKNHDLSDNCQYWIGEIYYGNKDFRRSIKEFEKVFNFKDSNKSDDSQYKLGLCYINIGNKSRAKDEFQRLIDLYPNSEYFQKARQWLLKL
;
A
#
# COMPACT_ATOMS: atom_id res chain seq x y z
N MET A 1 -1.31 51.60 -15.58
CA MET A 1 -1.02 53.03 -15.35
C MET A 1 -1.53 54.00 -16.44
N ARG A 2 -1.79 53.57 -17.70
CA ARG A 2 -2.23 54.47 -18.80
C ARG A 2 -3.68 54.97 -18.75
N ILE A 3 -4.59 54.30 -18.04
CA ILE A 3 -6.03 54.66 -18.04
C ILE A 3 -6.33 55.91 -17.17
N LYS A 4 -5.55 56.15 -16.10
CA LYS A 4 -5.73 57.33 -15.23
C LYS A 4 -5.37 58.65 -15.92
N SER A 5 -4.45 58.62 -16.90
CA SER A 5 -4.00 59.84 -17.62
C SER A 5 -5.08 60.42 -18.54
N ASN A 6 -5.81 59.58 -19.27
CA ASN A 6 -6.89 60.03 -20.17
C ASN A 6 -8.10 60.61 -19.45
N PHE A 7 -8.36 60.16 -18.21
CA PHE A 7 -9.47 60.68 -17.41
C PHE A 7 -9.17 62.07 -16.84
N ILE A 8 -7.94 62.29 -16.36
CA ILE A 8 -7.49 63.58 -15.83
C ILE A 8 -7.42 64.63 -16.95
N ILE A 9 -6.96 64.27 -18.15
CA ILE A 9 -6.93 65.17 -19.32
C ILE A 9 -8.34 65.61 -19.73
N LYS A 10 -9.34 64.71 -19.66
CA LYS A 10 -10.74 65.04 -19.96
C LYS A 10 -11.36 65.99 -18.92
N ILE A 11 -11.04 65.82 -17.64
CA ILE A 11 -11.51 66.72 -16.57
C ILE A 11 -10.88 68.10 -16.69
N LEU A 12 -9.58 68.19 -16.98
CA LEU A 12 -8.87 69.46 -17.19
C LEU A 12 -9.42 70.24 -18.39
N ASN A 13 -9.74 69.56 -19.50
CA ASN A 13 -10.37 70.19 -20.66
C ASN A 13 -11.78 70.73 -20.35
N LEU A 14 -12.56 70.04 -19.52
CA LEU A 14 -13.88 70.50 -19.11
C LEU A 14 -13.81 71.74 -18.21
N PHE A 15 -12.80 71.80 -17.33
CA PHE A 15 -12.56 72.94 -16.45
C PHE A 15 -12.08 74.18 -17.22
N PHE A 16 -11.26 74.00 -18.26
CA PHE A 16 -10.78 75.09 -19.12
C PHE A 16 -11.92 75.73 -19.94
N ILE A 17 -12.86 74.93 -20.43
CA ILE A 17 -14.06 75.43 -21.14
C ILE A 17 -14.97 76.24 -20.21
N LEU A 18 -15.17 75.77 -18.97
CA LEU A 18 -15.93 76.49 -17.94
C LEU A 18 -15.31 77.86 -17.60
N LEU A 19 -13.98 77.94 -17.51
CA LEU A 19 -13.27 79.20 -17.24
C LEU A 19 -13.44 80.24 -18.36
N ILE A 20 -13.42 79.82 -19.62
CA ILE A 20 -13.60 80.70 -20.79
C ILE A 20 -15.06 81.21 -20.85
N THR A 21 -16.04 80.35 -20.54
CA THR A 21 -17.46 80.77 -20.54
C THR A 21 -17.79 81.75 -19.41
N ASN A 22 -17.08 81.69 -18.28
CA ASN A 22 -17.30 82.58 -17.14
C ASN A 22 -16.61 83.94 -17.29
N GLN A 23 -15.61 84.07 -18.17
CA GLN A 23 -15.05 85.38 -18.54
C GLN A 23 -15.93 86.13 -19.57
N CYS A 24 -16.68 85.42 -20.40
CA CYS A 24 -17.61 86.03 -21.36
C CYS A 24 -18.85 86.67 -20.70
N SER A 25 -19.25 86.23 -19.50
CA SER A 25 -20.40 86.77 -18.78
C SER A 25 -20.12 88.11 -18.08
N GLN A 26 -18.86 88.53 -17.93
CA GLN A 26 -18.49 89.80 -17.29
C GLN A 26 -18.34 91.00 -18.25
N LEU A 27 -18.48 90.81 -19.57
CA LEU A 27 -18.25 91.86 -20.58
C LEU A 27 -19.53 92.55 -21.10
N SER A 28 -20.72 92.26 -20.56
CA SER A 28 -21.99 92.78 -21.12
C SER A 28 -22.68 93.88 -20.31
N SER A 29 -21.94 94.78 -19.66
CA SER A 29 -22.53 95.97 -19.01
C SER A 29 -21.73 97.25 -19.25
N SER A 30 -22.10 98.03 -20.27
CA SER A 30 -21.90 99.49 -20.28
C SER A 30 -22.99 100.20 -21.13
N PRO A 31 -23.37 101.46 -20.78
CA PRO A 31 -24.61 102.09 -21.25
C PRO A 31 -24.37 102.98 -22.48
N VAL A 32 -25.23 102.89 -23.50
CA VAL A 32 -25.20 103.80 -24.65
C VAL A 32 -26.26 104.90 -24.49
N SER A 33 -25.78 106.13 -24.37
CA SER A 33 -26.54 107.37 -24.29
C SER A 33 -27.09 107.81 -25.66
N LYS A 34 -28.23 108.49 -25.64
CA LYS A 34 -28.91 109.06 -26.82
C LYS A 34 -28.11 110.22 -27.43
N LYS A 35 -27.95 110.23 -28.75
CA LYS A 35 -27.98 111.46 -29.56
C LYS A 35 -28.46 111.19 -31.00
N LYS A 36 -29.36 112.06 -31.47
CA LYS A 36 -30.08 112.06 -32.76
C LYS A 36 -29.14 112.36 -33.94
N THR A 37 -29.34 111.74 -35.11
CA THR A 37 -29.94 112.34 -36.34
C THR A 37 -29.64 111.51 -37.61
N ASN A 38 -30.60 111.61 -38.55
CA ASN A 38 -30.59 111.26 -39.98
C ASN A 38 -30.99 109.83 -40.41
N GLU A 39 -32.32 109.70 -40.53
CA GLU A 39 -33.09 108.70 -41.25
C GLU A 39 -32.83 108.76 -42.77
N SER A 40 -32.78 107.59 -43.42
CA SER A 40 -33.21 107.28 -44.81
C SER A 40 -32.40 106.17 -45.50
N ASN A 41 -31.69 105.30 -44.76
CA ASN A 41 -31.19 104.00 -45.29
C ASN A 41 -31.27 102.85 -44.26
N ASP A 42 -31.94 103.07 -43.13
CA ASP A 42 -31.85 102.23 -41.92
C ASP A 42 -33.05 101.29 -41.73
N TYR A 43 -33.99 101.21 -42.69
CA TYR A 43 -35.23 100.44 -42.52
C TYR A 43 -35.18 99.03 -43.14
N LEU A 44 -34.33 98.77 -44.14
CA LEU A 44 -34.16 97.42 -44.71
C LEU A 44 -33.06 96.59 -44.03
N LEU A 45 -31.96 97.21 -43.62
CA LEU A 45 -30.86 96.56 -42.89
C LEU A 45 -31.28 96.12 -41.48
N ASN A 46 -32.23 96.83 -40.86
CA ASN A 46 -32.70 96.55 -39.51
C ASN A 46 -33.66 95.36 -39.49
N SER A 47 -34.58 95.22 -40.47
CA SER A 47 -35.53 94.10 -40.57
C SER A 47 -34.85 92.72 -40.68
N SER A 48 -33.83 92.57 -41.53
CA SER A 48 -33.05 91.34 -41.70
C SER A 48 -32.23 91.00 -40.44
N ALA A 49 -31.62 92.01 -39.81
CA ALA A 49 -30.90 91.84 -38.56
C ALA A 49 -31.84 91.42 -37.40
N TYR A 50 -33.06 91.96 -37.36
CA TYR A 50 -34.09 91.58 -36.39
C TYR A 50 -34.58 90.14 -36.60
N GLU A 51 -34.79 89.68 -37.83
CA GLU A 51 -35.17 88.29 -38.10
C GLU A 51 -34.07 87.30 -37.74
N LYS A 52 -32.81 87.59 -38.09
CA LYS A 52 -31.65 86.77 -37.75
C LYS A 52 -31.40 86.70 -36.24
N SER A 53 -31.61 87.82 -35.54
CA SER A 53 -31.57 87.87 -34.06
C SER A 53 -32.68 87.01 -33.43
N ARG A 54 -33.88 87.04 -34.01
CA ARG A 54 -35.02 86.20 -33.56
C ARG A 54 -34.77 84.72 -33.81
N GLU A 55 -34.15 84.38 -34.94
CA GLU A 55 -33.75 83.02 -35.27
C GLU A 55 -32.65 82.50 -34.34
N ASN A 56 -31.59 83.28 -34.11
CA ASN A 56 -30.55 82.98 -33.12
C ASN A 56 -31.14 82.79 -31.71
N SER A 57 -32.11 83.63 -31.32
CA SER A 57 -32.81 83.47 -30.03
C SER A 57 -33.58 82.14 -29.93
N ARG A 58 -34.19 81.68 -31.03
CA ARG A 58 -34.86 80.37 -31.09
C ARG A 58 -33.84 79.22 -31.01
N GLU A 59 -32.71 79.32 -31.70
CA GLU A 59 -31.65 78.31 -31.62
C GLU A 59 -31.04 78.23 -30.23
N ILE A 60 -30.74 79.37 -29.59
CA ILE A 60 -30.24 79.42 -28.21
C ILE A 60 -31.24 78.76 -27.24
N LYS A 61 -32.55 78.99 -27.42
CA LYS A 61 -33.58 78.31 -26.61
C LYS A 61 -33.57 76.79 -26.82
N LYS A 62 -33.42 76.31 -28.06
CA LYS A 62 -33.31 74.88 -28.37
C LYS A 62 -32.07 74.25 -27.75
N ILE A 63 -30.91 74.92 -27.88
CA ILE A 63 -29.64 74.48 -27.28
C ILE A 63 -29.76 74.42 -25.76
N LYS A 64 -30.34 75.45 -25.13
CA LYS A 64 -30.57 75.47 -23.67
C LYS A 64 -31.47 74.32 -23.22
N ALA A 65 -32.54 74.03 -23.96
CA ALA A 65 -33.42 72.90 -23.65
C ALA A 65 -32.70 71.55 -23.80
N SER A 66 -31.86 71.39 -24.83
CA SER A 66 -31.04 70.19 -25.01
C SER A 66 -29.99 70.02 -23.90
N TYR A 67 -29.37 71.11 -23.47
CA TYR A 67 -28.41 71.12 -22.35
C TYR A 67 -29.08 70.72 -21.04
N LEU A 68 -30.27 71.26 -20.74
CA LEU A 68 -31.02 70.90 -19.54
C LEU A 68 -31.38 69.40 -19.52
N LYS A 69 -31.85 68.84 -20.65
CA LYS A 69 -32.08 67.39 -20.77
C LYS A 69 -30.81 66.56 -20.56
N GLN A 70 -29.67 67.02 -21.08
CA GLN A 70 -28.41 66.32 -20.87
C GLN A 70 -27.96 66.35 -19.41
N ASN A 71 -28.17 67.46 -18.70
CA ASN A 71 -27.87 67.56 -17.27
C ASN A 71 -28.76 66.63 -16.43
N GLU A 72 -30.07 66.58 -16.70
CA GLU A 72 -30.97 65.62 -16.04
C GLU A 72 -30.51 64.17 -16.29
N TYR A 73 -30.04 63.86 -17.50
CA TYR A 73 -29.47 62.55 -17.81
C TYR A 73 -28.17 62.28 -17.06
N ILE A 74 -27.27 63.26 -16.95
CA ILE A 74 -26.03 63.15 -16.18
C ILE A 74 -26.32 62.91 -14.69
N ASP A 75 -27.28 63.63 -14.11
CA ASP A 75 -27.68 63.43 -12.72
C ASP A 75 -28.23 62.02 -12.49
N SER A 76 -29.04 61.52 -13.43
CA SER A 76 -29.52 60.13 -13.39
C SER A 76 -28.38 59.11 -13.45
N LEU A 77 -27.34 59.37 -14.25
CA LEU A 77 -26.16 58.51 -14.34
C LEU A 77 -25.32 58.54 -13.07
N PHE A 78 -25.15 59.72 -12.44
CA PHE A 78 -24.46 59.83 -11.15
C PHE A 78 -25.16 59.00 -10.07
N TYR A 79 -26.49 59.09 -10.00
CA TYR A 79 -27.28 58.27 -9.08
C TYR A 79 -27.08 56.77 -9.31
N ILE A 80 -27.11 56.32 -10.58
CA ILE A 80 -26.86 54.91 -10.93
C ILE A 80 -25.46 54.46 -10.50
N VAL A 81 -24.42 55.27 -10.76
CA VAL A 81 -23.04 54.95 -10.38
C VAL A 81 -22.89 54.83 -8.86
N GLU A 82 -23.55 55.70 -8.09
CA GLU A 82 -23.52 55.63 -6.63
C GLU A 82 -24.16 54.34 -6.11
N VAL A 83 -25.34 53.97 -6.64
CA VAL A 83 -26.01 52.71 -6.29
C VAL A 83 -25.14 51.50 -6.62
N LEU A 84 -24.56 51.47 -7.82
CA LEU A 84 -23.67 50.37 -8.25
C LEU A 84 -22.40 50.29 -7.39
N THR A 85 -21.83 51.44 -7.00
CA THR A 85 -20.65 51.49 -6.13
C THR A 85 -20.96 50.90 -4.75
N ASN A 86 -22.13 51.23 -4.19
CA ASN A 86 -22.59 50.67 -2.92
C ASN A 86 -22.83 49.16 -3.00
N GLN A 87 -23.40 48.66 -4.10
CA GLN A 87 -23.55 47.22 -4.33
C GLN A 87 -22.20 46.51 -4.45
N LEU A 88 -21.25 47.09 -5.17
CA LEU A 88 -19.90 46.54 -5.33
C LEU A 88 -19.17 46.46 -3.98
N ASN A 89 -19.27 47.49 -3.14
CA ASN A 89 -18.67 47.49 -1.81
C ASN A 89 -19.28 46.40 -0.90
N LYS A 90 -20.60 46.20 -0.97
CA LYS A 90 -21.26 45.09 -0.25
C LYS A 90 -20.75 43.74 -0.72
N GLN A 91 -20.65 43.52 -2.03
CA GLN A 91 -20.11 42.26 -2.56
C GLN A 91 -18.66 42.04 -2.13
N LYS A 92 -17.83 43.09 -2.11
CA LYS A 92 -16.46 43.00 -1.64
C LYS A 92 -16.37 42.57 -0.17
N ASN A 93 -17.16 43.18 0.70
CA ASN A 93 -17.18 42.82 2.12
C ASN A 93 -17.59 41.36 2.33
N ILE A 94 -18.64 40.90 1.65
CA ILE A 94 -19.07 39.49 1.70
C ILE A 94 -17.94 38.57 1.23
N THR A 95 -17.23 38.95 0.17
CA THR A 95 -16.13 38.15 -0.36
C THR A 95 -14.97 38.06 0.62
N ASP A 96 -14.65 39.15 1.33
CA ASP A 96 -13.58 39.18 2.31
C ASP A 96 -13.95 38.40 3.59
N GLU A 97 -15.20 38.50 4.05
CA GLU A 97 -15.73 37.68 5.13
C GLU A 97 -15.70 36.19 4.80
N LEU A 98 -16.12 35.80 3.60
CA LEU A 98 -16.08 34.41 3.13
C LEU A 98 -14.66 33.85 3.09
N LYS A 99 -13.67 34.66 2.66
CA LYS A 99 -12.26 34.23 2.65
C LYS A 99 -11.74 33.95 4.06
N VAL A 100 -12.07 34.83 5.01
CA VAL A 100 -11.65 34.66 6.41
C VAL A 100 -12.31 33.43 7.02
N ALA A 101 -13.63 33.27 6.85
CA ALA A 101 -14.36 32.11 7.34
C ALA A 101 -13.78 30.80 6.78
N PHE A 102 -13.58 30.74 5.46
CA PHE A 102 -13.02 29.56 4.80
C PHE A 102 -11.59 29.25 5.26
N SER A 103 -10.75 30.27 5.45
CA SER A 103 -9.39 30.09 5.95
C SER A 103 -9.37 29.55 7.38
N ASN A 104 -10.28 30.03 8.23
CA ASN A 104 -10.40 29.56 9.61
C ASN A 104 -10.87 28.11 9.64
N ASP A 105 -11.92 27.77 8.90
CA ASP A 105 -12.44 26.40 8.82
C ASP A 105 -11.39 25.42 8.29
N LEU A 106 -10.60 25.82 7.29
CA LEU A 106 -9.49 25.01 6.79
C LEU A 106 -8.41 24.78 7.85
N SER A 107 -8.09 25.82 8.64
CA SER A 107 -7.09 25.70 9.70
C SER A 107 -7.54 24.77 10.82
N VAL A 108 -8.80 24.90 11.25
CA VAL A 108 -9.41 24.03 12.26
C VAL A 108 -9.44 22.59 11.78
N PHE A 109 -9.89 22.36 10.54
CA PHE A 109 -9.91 21.01 9.94
C PHE A 109 -8.51 20.40 9.85
N ARG A 110 -7.52 21.19 9.42
CA ARG A 110 -6.12 20.75 9.35
C ARG A 110 -5.59 20.36 10.73
N ASP A 111 -5.83 21.19 11.73
CA ASP A 111 -5.28 20.98 13.08
C ASP A 111 -5.96 19.77 13.77
N ASP A 112 -7.27 19.58 13.56
CA ASP A 112 -8.01 18.41 14.03
C ASP A 112 -7.50 17.11 13.37
N TYR A 113 -7.31 17.14 12.05
CA TYR A 113 -6.74 16.02 11.30
C TYR A 113 -5.34 15.66 11.81
N LEU A 114 -4.44 16.64 11.96
CA LEU A 114 -3.08 16.43 12.47
C LEU A 114 -3.09 15.83 13.88
N SER A 115 -3.89 16.39 14.79
CA SER A 115 -3.98 15.90 16.16
C SER A 115 -4.47 14.45 16.25
N THR A 116 -5.46 14.10 15.40
CA THR A 116 -5.98 12.73 15.32
C THR A 116 -4.91 11.79 14.77
N THR A 117 -4.22 12.18 13.71
CA THR A 117 -3.14 11.36 13.15
C THR A 117 -2.00 11.15 14.13
N ASP A 118 -1.56 12.19 14.84
CA ASP A 118 -0.47 12.10 15.81
C ASP A 118 -0.84 11.17 16.98
N SER A 119 -2.08 11.23 17.47
CA SER A 119 -2.59 10.33 18.50
C SER A 119 -2.57 8.87 18.03
N ILE A 120 -3.02 8.59 16.81
CA ILE A 120 -3.00 7.24 16.21
C ILE A 120 -1.56 6.74 16.05
N TYR A 121 -0.65 7.57 15.55
CA TYR A 121 0.77 7.21 15.42
C TYR A 121 1.41 6.91 16.77
N PHE A 122 1.09 7.69 17.80
CA PHE A 122 1.59 7.46 19.16
C PHE A 122 1.09 6.12 19.73
N GLU A 123 -0.20 5.83 19.59
CA GLU A 123 -0.78 4.57 20.05
C GLU A 123 -0.18 3.36 19.31
N LEU A 124 -0.07 3.44 17.98
CA LEU A 124 0.56 2.41 17.17
C LEU A 124 2.01 2.17 17.57
N THR A 125 2.78 3.23 17.79
CA THR A 125 4.18 3.14 18.22
C THR A 125 4.30 2.44 19.57
N ASN A 126 3.47 2.82 20.55
CA ASN A 126 3.47 2.18 21.86
C ASN A 126 3.09 0.70 21.79
N ASN A 127 2.11 0.35 20.96
CA ASN A 127 1.72 -1.04 20.74
C ASN A 127 2.85 -1.83 20.06
N LEU A 128 3.56 -1.23 19.11
CA LEU A 128 4.70 -1.85 18.44
C LEU A 128 5.84 -2.13 19.41
N VAL A 129 6.19 -1.18 20.28
CA VAL A 129 7.18 -1.37 21.36
C VAL A 129 6.75 -2.48 22.33
N ARG A 130 5.47 -2.57 22.68
CA ARG A 130 4.96 -3.65 23.55
C ARG A 130 5.06 -5.02 22.88
N VAL A 131 4.80 -5.11 21.58
CA VAL A 131 4.94 -6.35 20.82
C VAL A 131 6.41 -6.75 20.72
N ASP A 132 7.28 -5.81 20.40
CA ASP A 132 8.73 -6.03 20.30
C ASP A 132 9.32 -6.60 21.61
N ASN A 133 8.98 -5.98 22.75
CA ASN A 133 9.37 -6.50 24.06
C ASN A 133 8.84 -7.91 24.33
N LYS A 134 7.61 -8.22 23.92
CA LYS A 134 7.06 -9.58 24.06
C LYS A 134 7.77 -10.59 23.17
N VAL A 135 8.13 -10.21 21.95
CA VAL A 135 8.89 -11.05 21.02
C VAL A 135 10.27 -11.35 21.59
N SER A 136 10.99 -10.33 22.06
CA SER A 136 12.30 -10.50 22.70
C SER A 136 12.25 -11.49 23.88
N ILE A 137 11.26 -11.37 24.78
CA ILE A 137 11.09 -12.32 25.90
C ILE A 137 10.81 -13.74 25.40
N LEU A 138 10.05 -13.90 24.32
CA LEU A 138 9.77 -15.22 23.75
C LEU A 138 11.01 -15.83 23.07
N GLU A 139 11.82 -15.02 22.41
CA GLU A 139 13.10 -15.44 21.80
C GLU A 139 14.08 -15.93 22.86
N ASP A 140 14.20 -15.22 23.99
CA ASP A 140 15.03 -15.64 25.13
C ASP A 140 14.56 -16.99 25.71
N ARG A 141 13.24 -17.16 25.89
CA ARG A 141 12.66 -18.40 26.39
C ARG A 141 12.84 -19.57 25.42
N ALA A 142 12.70 -19.33 24.13
CA ALA A 142 12.95 -20.33 23.11
C ALA A 142 14.42 -20.77 23.14
N SER A 143 15.35 -19.80 23.21
CA SER A 143 16.79 -20.07 23.30
C SER A 143 17.16 -20.90 24.54
N TYR A 144 16.57 -20.58 25.70
CA TYR A 144 16.74 -21.39 26.92
C TYR A 144 16.20 -22.81 26.75
N THR A 145 15.01 -22.95 26.16
CA THR A 145 14.37 -24.25 25.94
C THR A 145 15.21 -25.13 25.01
N ASP A 146 15.75 -24.55 23.94
CA ASP A 146 16.64 -25.26 23.00
C ASP A 146 17.90 -25.78 23.69
N SER A 147 18.52 -24.96 24.57
CA SER A 147 19.67 -25.40 25.36
C SER A 147 19.32 -26.58 26.28
N THR A 148 18.19 -26.50 26.99
CA THR A 148 17.75 -27.60 27.87
C THR A 148 17.41 -28.87 27.10
N ASN A 149 16.81 -28.75 25.91
CA ASN A 149 16.51 -29.88 25.04
C ASN A 149 17.78 -30.56 24.54
N PHE A 150 18.82 -29.78 24.24
CA PHE A 150 20.13 -30.31 23.85
C PHE A 150 20.80 -31.10 24.99
N GLU A 151 20.74 -30.61 26.23
CA GLU A 151 21.23 -31.33 27.40
C GLU A 151 20.47 -32.64 27.62
N ILE A 152 19.14 -32.61 27.54
CA ILE A 152 18.30 -33.81 27.64
C ILE A 152 18.64 -34.81 26.52
N LEU A 153 18.81 -34.34 25.28
CA LEU A 153 19.19 -35.19 24.16
C LEU A 153 20.54 -35.87 24.41
N ASN A 154 21.54 -35.12 24.87
CA ASN A 154 22.85 -35.68 25.21
C ASN A 154 22.75 -36.73 26.32
N MET A 155 21.96 -36.47 27.36
CA MET A 155 21.71 -37.46 28.42
C MET A 155 21.03 -38.70 27.88
N LEU A 156 20.04 -38.57 27.00
CA LEU A 156 19.36 -39.71 26.37
C LEU A 156 20.32 -40.55 25.52
N VAL A 157 21.18 -39.93 24.72
CA VAL A 157 22.20 -40.64 23.94
C VAL A 157 23.19 -41.38 24.87
N MET A 158 23.60 -40.76 25.98
CA MET A 158 24.44 -41.44 26.97
C MET A 158 23.73 -42.63 27.63
N PHE A 159 22.43 -42.51 27.91
CA PHE A 159 21.63 -43.64 28.41
C PHE A 159 21.47 -44.74 27.38
N GLU A 160 21.22 -44.39 26.12
CA GLU A 160 21.12 -45.33 25.01
C GLU A 160 22.42 -46.12 24.86
N ASN A 161 23.58 -45.45 24.84
CA ASN A 161 24.88 -46.12 24.79
C ASN A 161 25.11 -47.07 25.96
N LYS A 162 24.66 -46.70 27.17
CA LYS A 162 24.73 -47.57 28.36
C LYS A 162 23.81 -48.78 28.23
N ILE A 163 22.58 -48.59 27.73
CA ILE A 163 21.61 -49.67 27.48
C ILE A 163 22.16 -50.64 26.43
N THR A 164 22.73 -50.13 25.33
CA THR A 164 23.36 -50.95 24.29
C THR A 164 24.52 -51.76 24.88
N SER A 165 25.43 -51.12 25.61
CA SER A 165 26.55 -51.80 26.27
C SER A 165 26.09 -52.89 27.25
N LEU A 166 25.02 -52.62 28.01
CA LEU A 166 24.43 -53.60 28.92
C LEU A 166 23.74 -54.75 28.17
N THR A 167 23.08 -54.44 27.06
CA THR A 167 22.43 -55.42 26.18
C THR A 167 23.47 -56.34 25.56
N ASP A 168 24.59 -55.80 25.10
CA ASP A 168 25.69 -56.59 24.54
C ASP A 168 26.34 -57.45 25.61
N SER A 169 26.57 -56.90 26.82
CA SER A 169 27.05 -57.68 27.97
C SER A 169 26.09 -58.83 28.32
N TYR A 170 24.78 -58.59 28.26
CA TYR A 170 23.77 -59.62 28.49
C TYR A 170 23.74 -60.66 27.35
N ARG A 171 23.88 -60.23 26.09
CA ARG A 171 23.99 -61.12 24.93
C ARG A 171 25.21 -62.00 25.03
N GLU A 172 26.37 -61.48 25.43
CA GLU A 172 27.59 -62.26 25.65
C GLU A 172 27.38 -63.31 26.75
N ILE A 173 26.76 -62.94 27.89
CA ILE A 173 26.43 -63.88 28.96
C ILE A 173 25.41 -64.94 28.50
N SER A 174 24.41 -64.53 27.72
CA SER A 174 23.42 -65.43 27.11
C SER A 174 24.07 -66.36 26.09
N GLN A 175 25.02 -65.87 25.29
CA GLN A 175 25.80 -66.64 24.32
C GLN A 175 26.75 -67.63 25.00
N LEU A 176 27.35 -67.27 26.14
CA LEU A 176 28.08 -68.21 27.00
C LEU A 176 27.15 -69.30 27.56
N LYS A 177 25.86 -69.00 27.73
CA LYS A 177 24.82 -69.96 28.12
C LYS A 177 24.29 -70.78 26.93
N THR A 178 24.35 -70.25 25.71
CA THR A 178 23.96 -70.92 24.45
C THR A 178 25.13 -71.46 23.63
N LEU A 179 26.36 -71.47 24.16
CA LEU A 179 27.49 -72.27 23.67
C LEU A 179 27.23 -73.80 23.77
N GLY A 180 26.04 -74.19 24.22
CA GLY A 180 25.46 -75.52 24.03
C GLY A 180 24.62 -75.69 22.76
N ASN A 181 24.40 -74.67 21.91
CA ASN A 181 23.63 -74.83 20.67
C ASN A 181 23.89 -73.69 19.66
N LEU A 182 24.73 -73.94 18.66
CA LEU A 182 25.06 -73.03 17.56
C LEU A 182 24.20 -73.32 16.32
N GLY A 183 23.56 -72.27 15.80
CA GLY A 183 22.96 -72.23 14.47
C GLY A 183 22.59 -70.80 14.11
N SER A 184 23.46 -70.11 13.38
CA SER A 184 23.14 -68.86 12.68
C SER A 184 22.03 -69.14 11.68
N LYS A 185 20.86 -68.55 11.89
CA LYS A 185 19.73 -68.64 10.96
C LYS A 185 19.54 -67.26 10.33
N ASP A 186 20.08 -67.08 9.13
CA ASP A 186 19.59 -66.03 8.23
C ASP A 186 18.08 -66.24 8.05
N LEU A 187 17.29 -65.15 8.07
CA LEU A 187 15.86 -65.26 7.81
C LEU A 187 15.67 -65.81 6.40
N THR A 188 14.80 -66.81 6.26
CA THR A 188 14.29 -67.20 4.94
C THR A 188 13.50 -66.04 4.34
N ASP A 189 13.38 -65.98 3.01
CA ASP A 189 12.56 -64.97 2.30
C ASP A 189 11.14 -64.89 2.89
N THR A 190 10.54 -66.04 3.21
CA THR A 190 9.23 -66.11 3.88
C THR A 190 9.23 -65.42 5.24
N GLU A 191 10.21 -65.71 6.10
CA GLU A 191 10.29 -65.12 7.44
C GLU A 191 10.60 -63.60 7.36
N PHE A 192 11.38 -63.14 6.38
CA PHE A 192 11.61 -61.71 6.14
C PHE A 192 10.29 -61.00 5.77
N ARG A 193 9.53 -61.58 4.84
CA ARG A 193 8.24 -61.02 4.39
C ARG A 193 7.19 -61.02 5.50
N GLU A 194 7.14 -62.07 6.33
CA GLU A 194 6.25 -62.12 7.50
C GLU A 194 6.54 -60.98 8.47
N LYS A 195 7.82 -60.77 8.82
CA LYS A 195 8.24 -59.62 9.65
C LYS A 195 7.95 -58.28 8.99
N TYR A 196 8.14 -58.17 7.67
CA TYR A 196 7.81 -56.95 6.95
C TYR A 196 6.30 -56.62 7.06
N ILE A 197 5.43 -57.63 6.93
CA ILE A 197 3.97 -57.49 7.10
C ILE A 197 3.63 -57.10 8.55
N GLU A 198 4.31 -57.68 9.53
CA GLU A 198 4.17 -57.29 10.94
C GLU A 198 4.52 -55.80 11.15
N GLY A 199 5.66 -55.36 10.61
CA GLY A 199 6.09 -53.95 10.65
C GLY A 199 5.06 -53.00 10.04
N LEU A 200 4.44 -53.39 8.91
CA LEU A 200 3.34 -52.64 8.29
C LEU A 200 2.07 -52.61 9.15
N SER A 201 1.70 -53.72 9.77
CA SER A 201 0.53 -53.79 10.66
C SER A 201 0.71 -52.86 11.86
N LEU A 202 1.91 -52.82 12.45
CA LEU A 202 2.22 -51.91 13.55
C LEU A 202 2.19 -50.45 13.11
N TYR A 203 2.72 -50.14 11.91
CA TYR A 203 2.60 -48.80 11.33
C TYR A 203 1.14 -48.36 11.19
N GLN A 204 0.28 -49.23 10.68
CA GLN A 204 -1.16 -48.95 10.50
C GLN A 204 -1.87 -48.73 11.84
N ASN A 205 -1.46 -49.44 12.89
CA ASN A 205 -1.96 -49.25 14.25
C ASN A 205 -1.36 -48.02 14.96
N SER A 206 -0.52 -47.24 14.28
CA SER A 206 0.24 -46.10 14.83
C SER A 206 1.27 -46.49 15.91
N ASP A 207 1.62 -47.77 16.00
CA ASP A 207 2.67 -48.31 16.89
C ASP A 207 4.06 -48.07 16.27
N TYR A 208 4.37 -46.80 16.00
CA TYR A 208 5.53 -46.38 15.23
C TYR A 208 6.87 -46.81 15.83
N LYS A 209 6.97 -46.94 17.15
CA LYS A 209 8.20 -47.40 17.81
C LYS A 209 8.52 -48.85 17.44
N GLN A 210 7.56 -49.75 17.59
CA GLN A 210 7.76 -51.17 17.30
C GLN A 210 7.92 -51.41 15.79
N SER A 211 7.13 -50.69 14.98
CA SER A 211 7.28 -50.71 13.52
C SER A 211 8.68 -50.27 13.07
N LEU A 212 9.22 -49.21 13.69
CA LEU A 212 10.58 -48.73 13.41
C LEU A 212 11.64 -49.78 13.74
N GLU A 213 11.54 -50.41 14.91
CA GLU A 213 12.45 -51.49 15.34
C GLU A 213 12.45 -52.63 14.33
N ILE A 214 11.27 -53.07 13.87
CA ILE A 214 11.15 -54.14 12.85
C ILE A 214 11.85 -53.76 11.54
N PHE A 215 11.57 -52.58 10.99
CA PHE A 215 12.17 -52.19 9.71
C PHE A 215 13.68 -51.98 9.80
N GLN A 216 14.17 -51.47 10.94
CA GLN A 216 15.61 -51.35 11.18
C GLN A 216 16.28 -52.73 11.25
N ASP A 217 15.68 -53.67 11.97
CA ASP A 217 16.17 -55.04 12.06
C ASP A 217 16.23 -55.71 10.68
N LEU A 218 15.19 -55.56 9.86
CA LEU A 218 15.14 -56.15 8.52
C LEU A 218 16.25 -55.63 7.61
N ILE A 219 16.56 -54.34 7.64
CA ILE A 219 17.67 -53.76 6.85
C ILE A 219 19.03 -54.29 7.33
N VAL A 220 19.20 -54.50 8.64
CA VAL A 220 20.44 -55.05 9.21
C VAL A 220 20.63 -56.52 8.85
N ILE A 221 19.54 -57.30 8.87
CA ILE A 221 19.56 -58.73 8.54
C ILE A 221 19.93 -58.95 7.08
N ASP A 222 19.22 -58.30 6.16
CA ASP A 222 19.51 -58.40 4.74
C ASP A 222 19.28 -57.06 4.03
N LYS A 223 20.36 -56.32 3.82
CA LYS A 223 20.32 -55.04 3.11
C LYS A 223 20.04 -55.16 1.61
N ASN A 224 20.17 -56.36 1.03
CA ASN A 224 20.03 -56.61 -0.40
C ASN A 224 18.70 -57.30 -0.75
N HIS A 225 17.84 -57.58 0.25
CA HIS A 225 16.52 -58.13 0.02
C HIS A 225 15.69 -57.20 -0.88
N ASP A 226 14.78 -57.77 -1.66
CA ASP A 226 13.88 -57.04 -2.56
C ASP A 226 12.90 -56.08 -1.86
N LEU A 227 12.85 -56.10 -0.52
CA LEU A 227 12.00 -55.25 0.32
C LEU A 227 12.81 -54.32 1.22
N SER A 228 14.14 -54.34 1.16
CA SER A 228 14.96 -53.53 2.07
C SER A 228 14.87 -52.04 1.76
N ASP A 229 14.67 -51.69 0.49
CA ASP A 229 14.36 -50.33 0.06
C ASP A 229 12.99 -49.85 0.58
N ASN A 230 12.00 -50.75 0.60
CA ASN A 230 10.68 -50.53 1.17
C ASN A 230 10.78 -50.33 2.68
N CYS A 231 11.58 -51.13 3.38
CA CYS A 231 11.86 -50.93 4.81
C CYS A 231 12.46 -49.54 5.07
N GLN A 232 13.46 -49.14 4.28
CA GLN A 232 14.09 -47.83 4.42
C GLN A 232 13.09 -46.68 4.17
N TYR A 233 12.20 -46.84 3.18
CA TYR A 233 11.11 -45.90 2.92
C TYR A 233 10.15 -45.80 4.11
N TRP A 234 9.73 -46.92 4.71
CA TRP A 234 8.84 -46.92 5.86
C TRP A 234 9.45 -46.30 7.11
N ILE A 235 10.76 -46.45 7.31
CA ILE A 235 11.49 -45.72 8.35
C ILE A 235 11.35 -44.21 8.12
N GLY A 236 11.50 -43.75 6.88
CA GLY A 236 11.28 -42.35 6.49
C GLY A 236 9.84 -41.88 6.77
N GLU A 237 8.84 -42.70 6.44
CA GLU A 237 7.42 -42.45 6.69
C GLU A 237 7.07 -42.42 8.18
N ILE A 238 7.71 -43.24 9.01
CA ILE A 238 7.54 -43.23 10.45
C ILE A 238 8.02 -41.91 11.04
N TYR A 239 9.22 -41.46 10.66
CA TYR A 239 9.71 -40.14 11.10
C TYR A 239 8.85 -39.00 10.54
N TYR A 240 8.35 -39.13 9.31
CA TYR A 240 7.40 -38.18 8.73
C TYR A 240 6.11 -38.09 9.55
N GLY A 241 5.51 -39.24 9.91
CA GLY A 241 4.31 -39.33 10.73
C GLY A 241 4.50 -38.75 12.13
N ASN A 242 5.69 -38.94 12.71
CA ASN A 242 6.11 -38.32 13.97
C ASN A 242 6.48 -36.84 13.86
N LYS A 243 6.38 -36.24 12.67
CA LYS A 243 6.75 -34.85 12.36
C LYS A 243 8.24 -34.53 12.58
N ASP A 244 9.09 -35.54 12.71
CA ASP A 244 10.54 -35.37 12.68
C ASP A 244 11.02 -35.32 11.23
N PHE A 245 10.68 -34.22 10.56
CA PHE A 245 10.97 -34.04 9.14
C PHE A 245 12.48 -34.01 8.86
N ARG A 246 13.31 -33.60 9.82
CA ARG A 246 14.77 -33.57 9.65
C ARG A 246 15.37 -34.97 9.62
N ARG A 247 14.91 -35.89 10.49
CA ARG A 247 15.31 -37.30 10.40
C ARG A 247 14.70 -37.96 9.19
N SER A 248 13.43 -37.70 8.92
CA SER A 248 12.72 -38.23 7.75
C SER A 248 13.45 -37.92 6.43
N ILE A 249 13.99 -36.70 6.25
CA ILE A 249 14.84 -36.35 5.11
C ILE A 249 16.03 -37.31 4.97
N LYS A 250 16.80 -37.52 6.04
CA LYS A 250 17.97 -38.39 6.01
C LYS A 250 17.61 -39.83 5.64
N GLU A 251 16.46 -40.31 6.10
CA GLU A 251 16.01 -41.67 5.84
C GLU A 251 15.47 -41.86 4.42
N PHE A 252 14.76 -40.87 3.87
CA PHE A 252 14.36 -40.90 2.45
C PHE A 252 15.57 -40.76 1.51
N GLU A 253 16.58 -39.96 1.86
CA GLU A 253 17.83 -39.88 1.10
C GLU A 253 18.54 -41.24 0.99
N LYS A 254 18.47 -42.08 2.02
CA LYS A 254 19.07 -43.42 2.01
C LYS A 254 18.42 -44.37 1.00
N VAL A 255 17.16 -44.16 0.62
CA VAL A 255 16.46 -45.02 -0.35
C VAL A 255 17.18 -45.02 -1.70
N PHE A 256 17.82 -43.91 -2.08
CA PHE A 256 18.59 -43.81 -3.32
C PHE A 256 19.90 -44.61 -3.33
N ASN A 257 20.32 -45.19 -2.20
CA ASN A 257 21.45 -46.10 -2.14
C ASN A 257 21.08 -47.53 -2.57
N PHE A 258 19.79 -47.84 -2.67
CA PHE A 258 19.29 -49.11 -3.18
C PHE A 258 19.18 -49.05 -4.71
N LYS A 259 19.81 -50.02 -5.38
CA LYS A 259 19.80 -50.08 -6.84
C LYS A 259 18.40 -50.43 -7.34
N ASP A 260 17.91 -49.69 -8.33
CA ASP A 260 16.62 -49.93 -9.01
C ASP A 260 15.41 -49.96 -8.05
N SER A 261 15.45 -49.17 -6.97
CA SER A 261 14.39 -49.14 -5.95
C SER A 261 13.04 -48.68 -6.53
N ASN A 262 11.99 -49.44 -6.21
CA ASN A 262 10.60 -49.08 -6.54
C ASN A 262 10.01 -48.01 -5.61
N LYS A 263 10.80 -47.49 -4.67
CA LYS A 263 10.45 -46.39 -3.75
C LYS A 263 11.21 -45.11 -4.03
N SER A 264 11.94 -45.06 -5.13
CA SER A 264 12.74 -43.87 -5.49
C SER A 264 11.86 -42.64 -5.73
N ASP A 265 10.75 -42.77 -6.45
CA ASP A 265 9.84 -41.66 -6.75
C ASP A 265 8.97 -41.28 -5.55
N ASP A 266 8.46 -42.26 -4.77
CA ASP A 266 7.81 -42.00 -3.47
C ASP A 266 8.74 -41.18 -2.55
N SER A 267 10.00 -41.61 -2.40
CA SER A 267 10.99 -40.94 -1.54
C SER A 267 11.31 -39.54 -2.03
N GLN A 268 11.48 -39.36 -3.34
CA GLN A 268 11.71 -38.06 -3.95
C GLN A 268 10.56 -37.09 -3.69
N TYR A 269 9.31 -37.57 -3.78
CA TYR A 269 8.13 -36.76 -3.47
C TYR A 269 8.08 -36.39 -1.99
N LYS A 270 8.35 -37.36 -1.11
CA LYS A 270 8.36 -37.16 0.34
C LYS A 270 9.46 -36.21 0.80
N LEU A 271 10.64 -36.23 0.18
CA LEU A 271 11.69 -35.24 0.43
C LEU A 271 11.20 -33.81 0.14
N GLY A 272 10.52 -33.60 -0.99
CA GLY A 272 9.88 -32.32 -1.29
C GLY A 272 8.90 -31.88 -0.19
N LEU A 273 8.03 -32.79 0.26
CA LEU A 273 7.10 -32.53 1.36
C LEU A 273 7.80 -32.25 2.69
N CYS A 274 8.87 -32.97 3.04
CA CYS A 274 9.64 -32.71 4.25
C CYS A 274 10.24 -31.30 4.22
N TYR A 275 10.83 -30.89 3.08
CA TYR A 275 11.39 -29.55 2.94
C TYR A 275 10.34 -28.44 3.02
N ILE A 276 9.12 -28.68 2.52
CA ILE A 276 7.97 -27.79 2.76
C ILE A 276 7.71 -27.64 4.25
N ASN A 277 7.61 -28.76 4.98
CA ASN A 277 7.24 -28.76 6.40
C ASN A 277 8.30 -28.09 7.30
N ILE A 278 9.58 -28.11 6.92
CA ILE A 278 10.64 -27.38 7.62
C ILE A 278 10.84 -25.95 7.10
N GLY A 279 9.96 -25.46 6.22
CA GLY A 279 9.99 -24.09 5.69
C GLY A 279 11.05 -23.82 4.62
N ASN A 280 11.80 -24.83 4.17
CA ASN A 280 12.83 -24.66 3.15
C ASN A 280 12.25 -24.84 1.74
N LYS A 281 11.56 -23.80 1.26
CA LYS A 281 10.91 -23.79 -0.05
C LYS A 281 11.86 -23.99 -1.22
N SER A 282 13.09 -23.46 -1.13
CA SER A 282 14.09 -23.61 -2.19
C SER A 282 14.44 -25.08 -2.40
N ARG A 283 14.79 -25.79 -1.32
CA ARG A 283 15.09 -27.23 -1.40
C ARG A 283 13.87 -28.03 -1.83
N ALA A 284 12.68 -27.71 -1.34
CA ALA A 284 11.45 -28.39 -1.77
C ALA A 284 11.24 -28.27 -3.29
N LYS A 285 11.50 -27.08 -3.87
CA LYS A 285 11.45 -26.86 -5.32
C LYS A 285 12.43 -27.77 -6.05
N ASP A 286 13.67 -27.87 -5.57
CA ASP A 286 14.70 -28.72 -6.16
C ASP A 286 14.30 -30.21 -6.13
N GLU A 287 13.68 -30.68 -5.04
CA GLU A 287 13.24 -32.08 -4.93
C GLU A 287 12.03 -32.39 -5.82
N PHE A 288 11.04 -31.49 -5.91
CA PHE A 288 9.90 -31.68 -6.81
C PHE A 288 10.30 -31.59 -8.29
N GLN A 289 11.28 -30.73 -8.62
CA GLN A 289 11.83 -30.67 -9.97
C GLN A 289 12.57 -31.96 -10.32
N ARG A 290 13.42 -32.48 -9.41
CA ARG A 290 14.06 -33.79 -9.58
C ARG A 290 13.07 -34.92 -9.79
N LEU A 291 11.90 -34.89 -9.13
CA LEU A 291 10.86 -35.88 -9.37
C LEU A 291 10.37 -35.87 -10.82
N ILE A 292 10.08 -34.68 -11.34
CA ILE A 292 9.58 -34.50 -12.72
C ILE A 292 10.63 -34.95 -13.73
N ASP A 293 11.89 -34.64 -13.47
CA ASP A 293 13.00 -34.91 -14.40
C ASP A 293 13.39 -36.40 -14.42
N LEU A 294 13.44 -37.04 -13.24
CA LEU A 294 13.93 -38.41 -13.10
C LEU A 294 12.82 -39.46 -13.16
N TYR A 295 11.59 -39.11 -12.76
CA TYR A 295 10.46 -40.04 -12.64
C TYR A 295 9.22 -39.53 -13.40
N PRO A 296 9.29 -39.37 -14.73
CA PRO A 296 8.20 -38.82 -15.54
C PRO A 296 6.91 -39.66 -15.53
N ASN A 297 7.02 -40.95 -15.18
CA ASN A 297 5.88 -41.87 -15.09
C ASN A 297 5.35 -42.06 -13.65
N SER A 298 5.90 -41.33 -12.67
CA SER A 298 5.47 -41.42 -11.27
C SER A 298 4.02 -40.98 -11.10
N GLU A 299 3.28 -41.63 -10.20
CA GLU A 299 1.95 -41.17 -9.80
C GLU A 299 1.96 -39.78 -9.13
N TYR A 300 3.12 -39.37 -8.61
CA TYR A 300 3.33 -38.08 -7.98
C TYR A 300 3.67 -36.96 -8.98
N PHE A 301 3.88 -37.26 -10.26
CA PHE A 301 4.32 -36.29 -11.27
C PHE A 301 3.43 -35.03 -11.31
N GLN A 302 2.10 -35.22 -11.39
CA GLN A 302 1.17 -34.09 -11.43
C GLN A 302 1.11 -33.33 -10.09
N LYS A 303 1.24 -34.04 -8.95
CA LYS A 303 1.27 -33.41 -7.62
C LYS A 303 2.53 -32.57 -7.44
N ALA A 304 3.69 -33.06 -7.88
CA ALA A 304 4.95 -32.32 -7.85
C ALA A 304 4.86 -31.03 -8.70
N ARG A 305 4.27 -31.10 -9.91
CA ARG A 305 4.01 -29.90 -10.74
C ARG A 305 3.13 -28.88 -10.04
N GLN A 306 2.08 -29.33 -9.35
CA GLN A 306 1.21 -28.44 -8.60
C GLN A 306 1.94 -27.76 -7.44
N TRP A 307 2.84 -28.47 -6.74
CA TRP A 307 3.66 -27.88 -5.69
C TRP A 307 4.61 -26.82 -6.23
N LEU A 308 5.25 -27.05 -7.37
CA LEU A 308 6.14 -26.07 -8.00
C LEU A 308 5.44 -24.76 -8.38
N LEU A 309 4.16 -24.81 -8.72
CA LEU A 309 3.37 -23.60 -9.00
C LEU A 309 3.03 -22.78 -7.74
N LYS A 310 3.06 -23.43 -6.57
CA LYS A 310 2.73 -22.81 -5.27
C LYS A 310 3.96 -22.29 -4.51
N LEU A 311 5.16 -22.69 -4.92
CA LEU A 311 6.43 -22.39 -4.26
C LEU A 311 7.15 -21.20 -4.88
#